data_AF-A0A922ZK53-F1
#
_entry.id   AF-A0A922ZK53-F1
#
_cell.length_a   1.000
_cell.length_b   1.000
_cell.length_c   1.000
_cell.angle_alpha   90.00
_cell.angle_beta   90.00
_cell.angle_gamma   90.00
#
_symmetry.space_group_name_H-M   'P 1'
#
loop_
_entity.id
_entity.type
_entity.pdbx_description
1 polymer ?
#
loop_
_entity_poly.entity_id
_entity_poly.type
_entity_poly.pdbx_seq_one_letter_code
_entity_poly.pdbx_strand_id
1 'polypeptide(L)'
;MSYEVDYEFLSKLEGGCRTGGYIPDLEKSKSGVTVATGFDLGARNEDDLRRLGIQGSLFKKLAPYLGLKKHDAAKKLEKSPLSITATECLQIDQVVKTHYLTQLARRYNNAISNSATKFEDLKPEFQTVITSVSFQHGLELVRSTPKFWASVVAQDWELAVRILRNFQDQYPTRRNKEADLMEKAL
;
A
#
# COMPACT_ATOMS: atom_id res chain seq x y z
N MET A 1 -10.69 -14.62 8.86
CA MET A 1 -10.98 -13.84 7.64
C MET A 1 -9.68 -13.77 6.85
N SER A 2 -9.68 -14.23 5.61
CA SER A 2 -8.53 -14.18 4.70
C SER A 2 -8.88 -13.23 3.56
N TYR A 3 -7.98 -12.31 3.22
CA TYR A 3 -8.11 -11.43 2.06
C TYR A 3 -7.50 -12.11 0.84
N GLU A 4 -8.18 -12.08 -0.29
CA GLU A 4 -7.75 -12.70 -1.55
C GLU A 4 -7.24 -11.63 -2.52
N VAL A 5 -6.21 -10.90 -2.07
CA VAL A 5 -5.58 -9.83 -2.86
C VAL A 5 -4.43 -10.40 -3.67
N ASP A 6 -4.38 -10.10 -4.98
CA ASP A 6 -3.28 -10.45 -5.85
C ASP A 6 -2.04 -9.57 -5.54
N TYR A 7 -1.20 -10.09 -4.66
CA TYR A 7 0.04 -9.42 -4.26
C TYR A 7 1.08 -9.34 -5.36
N GLU A 8 1.04 -10.23 -6.34
CA GLU A 8 1.96 -10.21 -7.47
C GLU A 8 1.61 -9.03 -8.40
N PHE A 9 0.32 -8.85 -8.69
CA PHE A 9 -0.19 -7.69 -9.42
C PHE A 9 0.21 -6.38 -8.72
N LEU A 10 -0.03 -6.27 -7.40
CA LEU A 10 0.35 -5.08 -6.64
C LEU A 10 1.87 -4.84 -6.66
N SER A 11 2.68 -5.87 -6.46
CA SER A 11 4.14 -5.73 -6.45
C SER A 11 4.69 -5.19 -7.78
N LYS A 12 4.13 -5.65 -8.92
CA LYS A 12 4.49 -5.15 -10.26
C LYS A 12 4.15 -3.68 -10.46
N LEU A 13 3.13 -3.16 -9.78
CA LEU A 13 2.73 -1.75 -9.84
C LEU A 13 3.52 -0.85 -8.88
N GLU A 14 3.99 -1.39 -7.76
CA GLU A 14 4.73 -0.66 -6.71
C GLU A 14 6.26 -0.64 -6.91
N GLY A 15 6.77 -1.26 -7.98
CA GLY A 15 8.21 -1.29 -8.28
C GLY A 15 9.00 -2.39 -7.54
N GLY A 16 8.29 -3.29 -6.87
CA GLY A 16 8.86 -4.49 -6.25
C GLY A 16 9.69 -4.24 -4.99
N CYS A 17 10.13 -5.36 -4.40
CA CYS A 17 10.95 -5.36 -3.21
C CYS A 17 12.34 -4.76 -3.46
N ARG A 18 12.71 -3.72 -2.71
CA ARG A 18 14.07 -3.16 -2.69
C ARG A 18 14.79 -3.51 -1.39
N THR A 19 15.83 -4.34 -1.49
CA THR A 19 16.60 -4.84 -0.34
C THR A 19 17.65 -3.86 0.17
N GLY A 20 18.10 -2.93 -0.66
CA GLY A 20 18.96 -1.81 -0.25
C GLY A 20 18.12 -0.62 0.19
N GLY A 21 18.49 0.00 1.31
CA GLY A 21 17.91 1.27 1.75
C GLY A 21 18.15 2.37 0.73
N TYR A 22 17.10 3.12 0.43
CA TYR A 22 17.15 4.26 -0.49
C TYR A 22 16.27 5.40 0.03
N ILE A 23 16.37 6.58 -0.56
CA ILE A 23 15.47 7.70 -0.23
C ILE A 23 14.71 8.07 -1.51
N PRO A 24 13.38 7.94 -1.55
CA PRO A 24 12.59 8.36 -2.69
C PRO A 24 12.66 9.89 -2.84
N ASP A 25 13.12 10.36 -4.00
CA ASP A 25 13.13 11.78 -4.39
C ASP A 25 13.56 12.74 -3.26
N LEU A 26 14.85 12.72 -2.91
CA LEU A 26 15.42 13.43 -1.76
C LEU A 26 15.07 14.94 -1.73
N GLU A 27 14.95 15.57 -2.89
CA GLU A 27 14.71 17.01 -3.03
C GLU A 27 13.24 17.38 -2.86
N LYS A 28 12.32 16.56 -3.38
CA LYS A 28 10.88 16.87 -3.38
C LYS A 28 10.11 16.15 -2.28
N SER A 29 10.62 15.02 -1.79
CA SER A 29 9.95 14.21 -0.78
C SER A 29 10.28 14.64 0.65
N LYS A 30 9.37 14.32 1.57
CA LYS A 30 9.60 14.38 3.03
C LYS A 30 9.96 13.01 3.60
N SER A 31 10.26 12.04 2.75
CA SER A 31 10.57 10.67 3.12
C SER A 31 11.90 10.50 3.86
N GLY A 32 12.00 9.40 4.60
CA GLY A 32 13.23 8.90 5.16
C GLY A 32 13.83 7.77 4.34
N VAL A 33 14.68 6.97 4.99
CA VAL A 33 15.18 5.72 4.40
C VAL A 33 14.02 4.77 4.19
N THR A 34 13.89 4.28 2.97
CA THR A 34 12.85 3.38 2.48
C THR A 34 13.47 2.05 2.09
N VAL A 35 12.78 0.96 2.39
CA VAL A 35 13.15 -0.42 2.00
C VAL A 35 11.89 -1.18 1.55
N ALA A 36 12.08 -2.42 1.09
CA ALA A 36 11.02 -3.30 0.64
C ALA A 36 10.17 -2.66 -0.45
N THR A 37 8.86 -2.88 -0.45
CA THR A 37 7.94 -2.24 -1.40
C THR A 37 7.44 -0.91 -0.84
N GLY A 38 8.33 0.10 -0.78
CA GLY A 38 7.98 1.46 -0.36
C GLY A 38 7.80 1.67 1.15
N PHE A 39 8.42 0.84 2.00
CA PHE A 39 8.34 0.98 3.45
C PHE A 39 9.26 2.10 3.97
N ASP A 40 8.71 3.31 4.08
CA ASP A 40 9.40 4.52 4.56
C ASP A 40 9.57 4.52 6.08
N LEU A 41 10.79 4.30 6.56
CA LEU A 41 11.15 4.28 7.98
C LEU A 41 11.07 5.67 8.62
N GLY A 42 11.21 6.73 7.84
CA GLY A 42 11.07 8.11 8.32
C GLY A 42 9.65 8.45 8.76
N ALA A 43 8.65 7.70 8.29
CA ALA A 43 7.26 7.83 8.72
C ALA A 43 6.90 6.91 9.91
N ARG A 44 7.84 6.10 10.41
CA ARG A 44 7.60 5.08 11.45
C ARG A 44 8.34 5.39 12.75
N ASN A 45 7.95 4.70 13.81
CA ASN A 45 8.60 4.68 15.12
C ASN A 45 8.64 3.24 15.67
N GLU A 46 9.32 3.04 16.80
CA GLU A 46 9.51 1.69 17.36
C GLU A 46 8.19 1.00 17.72
N ASP A 47 7.25 1.74 18.30
CA ASP A 47 5.92 1.20 18.65
C ASP A 47 5.18 0.72 17.41
N ASP A 48 5.33 1.42 16.29
CA ASP A 48 4.74 1.02 15.01
C ASP A 48 5.32 -0.29 14.49
N LEU A 49 6.65 -0.44 14.49
CA LEU A 49 7.29 -1.69 14.09
C LEU A 49 6.85 -2.85 15.00
N ARG A 50 6.74 -2.62 16.30
CA ARG A 50 6.25 -3.63 17.25
C ARG A 50 4.80 -4.02 16.98
N ARG A 51 3.91 -3.07 16.67
CA ARG A 51 2.52 -3.35 16.27
C ARG A 51 2.44 -4.13 14.96
N LEU A 52 3.39 -3.92 14.05
CA LEU A 52 3.54 -4.71 12.83
C LEU A 52 4.17 -6.10 13.08
N GLY A 53 4.54 -6.42 14.32
CA GLY A 53 5.21 -7.69 14.65
C GLY A 53 6.67 -7.76 14.17
N ILE A 54 7.27 -6.64 13.77
CA ILE A 54 8.67 -6.56 13.37
C ILE A 54 9.53 -6.51 14.64
N GLN A 55 10.28 -7.59 14.87
CA GLN A 55 11.10 -7.79 16.08
C GLN A 55 12.46 -8.43 15.74
N GLY A 56 13.29 -8.67 16.76
CA GLY A 56 14.55 -9.40 16.62
C GLY A 56 15.60 -8.68 15.77
N SER A 57 16.29 -9.44 14.91
CA SER A 57 17.36 -8.93 14.03
C SER A 57 16.86 -7.85 13.07
N LEU A 58 15.68 -8.06 12.48
CA LEU A 58 15.08 -7.12 11.55
C LEU A 58 14.79 -5.77 12.22
N PHE A 59 14.17 -5.79 13.41
CA PHE A 59 13.95 -4.56 14.19
C PHE A 59 15.27 -3.82 14.46
N LYS A 60 16.32 -4.52 14.88
CA LYS A 60 17.63 -3.91 15.16
C LYS A 60 18.25 -3.25 13.92
N LYS A 61 18.02 -3.82 12.73
CA LYS A 61 18.45 -3.22 11.45
C LYS A 61 17.69 -1.94 11.12
N LEU A 62 16.38 -1.90 11.36
CA LEU A 62 15.52 -0.79 10.94
C LEU A 62 15.49 0.37 11.96
N ALA A 63 15.59 0.07 13.25
CA ALA A 63 15.48 1.04 14.35
C ALA A 63 16.34 2.30 14.18
N PRO A 64 17.61 2.22 13.73
CA PRO A 64 18.46 3.41 13.60
C PRO A 64 18.02 4.44 12.55
N TYR A 65 17.04 4.11 11.70
CA TYR A 65 16.55 4.98 10.63
C TYR A 65 15.14 5.51 10.88
N LEU A 66 14.49 5.07 11.97
CA LEU A 66 13.12 5.46 12.29
C LEU A 66 13.02 6.97 12.56
N GLY A 67 12.01 7.61 11.98
CA GLY A 67 11.76 9.03 12.15
C GLY A 67 12.76 9.96 11.46
N LEU A 68 13.89 9.46 10.93
CA LEU A 68 14.85 10.26 10.17
C LEU A 68 14.28 10.60 8.80
N LYS A 69 14.39 11.85 8.39
CA LYS A 69 13.84 12.35 7.12
C LYS A 69 14.89 13.15 6.35
N LYS A 70 14.72 13.24 5.03
CA LYS A 70 15.52 14.11 4.15
C LYS A 70 17.03 13.94 4.37
N HIS A 71 17.75 15.05 4.58
CA HIS A 71 19.20 15.04 4.74
C HIS A 71 19.70 14.24 5.95
N ASP A 72 18.92 14.14 7.04
CA ASP A 72 19.34 13.35 8.21
C ASP A 72 19.27 11.85 7.90
N ALA A 73 18.23 11.42 7.17
CA ALA A 73 18.15 10.08 6.63
C ALA A 73 19.30 9.79 5.65
N ALA A 74 19.61 10.74 4.75
CA ALA A 74 20.69 10.59 3.78
C ALA A 74 22.06 10.44 4.44
N LYS A 75 22.39 11.32 5.39
CA LYS A 75 23.63 11.26 6.18
C LYS A 75 23.73 9.95 6.95
N LYS A 76 22.63 9.47 7.52
CA LYS A 76 22.63 8.20 8.26
C LYS A 76 22.87 7.03 7.31
N LEU A 77 22.21 7.01 6.15
CA LEU A 77 22.35 5.96 5.16
C LEU A 77 23.74 5.91 4.52
N GLU A 78 24.37 7.07 4.31
CA GLU A 78 25.75 7.17 3.84
C GLU A 78 26.75 6.60 4.86
N LYS A 79 26.59 6.95 6.15
CA LYS A 79 27.46 6.46 7.23
C LYS A 79 27.24 4.99 7.57
N SER A 80 26.02 4.51 7.40
CA SER A 80 25.58 3.17 7.74
C SER A 80 24.59 2.74 6.68
N PRO A 81 25.04 2.05 5.61
CA PRO A 81 24.13 1.53 4.61
C PRO A 81 23.16 0.51 5.22
N LEU A 82 21.88 0.63 4.88
CA LEU A 82 20.85 -0.33 5.26
C LEU A 82 20.71 -1.38 4.17
N SER A 83 20.77 -2.66 4.55
CA SER A 83 20.40 -3.77 3.68
C SER A 83 19.59 -4.81 4.46
N ILE A 84 18.55 -5.32 3.82
CA ILE A 84 17.70 -6.42 4.30
C ILE A 84 17.79 -7.60 3.33
N THR A 85 17.50 -8.81 3.81
CA THR A 85 17.41 -9.99 2.93
C THR A 85 16.10 -10.01 2.15
N ALA A 86 16.02 -10.83 1.10
CA ALA A 86 14.77 -11.06 0.39
C ALA A 86 13.68 -11.60 1.32
N THR A 87 14.03 -12.49 2.26
CA THR A 87 13.10 -13.00 3.28
C THR A 87 12.61 -11.91 4.21
N GLU A 88 13.50 -11.04 4.70
CA GLU A 88 13.13 -9.89 5.54
C GLU A 88 12.23 -8.90 4.79
N CYS A 89 12.48 -8.72 3.50
CA CYS A 89 11.63 -7.90 2.65
C CYS A 89 10.23 -8.48 2.51
N LEU A 90 10.11 -9.79 2.24
CA LEU A 90 8.81 -10.48 2.19
C LEU A 90 8.09 -10.39 3.53
N GLN A 91 8.82 -10.53 4.64
CA GLN A 91 8.27 -10.37 5.98
C GLN A 91 7.70 -8.96 6.19
N ILE A 92 8.45 -7.90 5.83
CA ILE A 92 7.97 -6.50 5.92
C ILE A 92 6.72 -6.31 5.07
N ASP A 93 6.78 -6.72 3.81
CA ASP A 93 5.68 -6.58 2.87
C ASP A 93 4.42 -7.27 3.39
N GLN A 94 4.54 -8.50 3.88
CA GLN A 94 3.42 -9.26 4.41
C GLN A 94 2.76 -8.52 5.58
N VAL A 95 3.51 -8.14 6.61
CA VAL A 95 2.93 -7.53 7.82
C VAL A 95 2.36 -6.14 7.54
N VAL A 96 3.02 -5.33 6.70
CA VAL A 96 2.55 -4.00 6.32
C VAL A 96 1.28 -4.11 5.50
N LYS A 97 1.24 -5.00 4.50
CA LYS A 97 0.07 -5.20 3.66
C LYS A 97 -1.10 -5.77 4.46
N THR A 98 -0.89 -6.75 5.33
CA THR A 98 -1.95 -7.28 6.21
C THR A 98 -2.52 -6.20 7.12
N HIS A 99 -1.67 -5.40 7.76
CA HIS A 99 -2.12 -4.31 8.61
C HIS A 99 -2.91 -3.25 7.81
N TYR A 100 -2.42 -2.90 6.62
CA TYR A 100 -3.09 -1.95 5.73
C TYR A 100 -4.46 -2.46 5.26
N LEU A 101 -4.52 -3.70 4.78
CA LEU A 101 -5.76 -4.34 4.33
C LEU A 101 -6.80 -4.43 5.44
N THR A 102 -6.38 -4.73 6.66
CA THR A 102 -7.29 -4.76 7.81
C THR A 102 -7.96 -3.39 8.03
N GLN A 103 -7.20 -2.31 7.90
CA GLN A 103 -7.74 -0.96 8.02
C GLN A 103 -8.63 -0.58 6.83
N LEU A 104 -8.23 -0.93 5.61
CA LEU A 104 -9.01 -0.68 4.40
C LEU A 104 -10.34 -1.43 4.43
N ALA A 105 -10.32 -2.73 4.74
CA ALA A 105 -11.50 -3.58 4.88
C ALA A 105 -12.47 -3.02 5.92
N ARG A 106 -11.97 -2.58 7.09
CA ARG A 106 -12.80 -1.93 8.11
C ARG A 106 -13.48 -0.68 7.58
N ARG A 107 -12.77 0.16 6.81
CA ARG A 107 -13.34 1.38 6.23
C ARG A 107 -14.39 1.08 5.17
N TYR A 108 -14.13 0.10 4.32
CA TYR A 108 -15.09 -0.38 3.33
C TYR A 108 -16.36 -0.90 4.02
N ASN A 109 -16.20 -1.84 4.96
CA ASN A 109 -17.31 -2.46 5.69
C ASN A 109 -18.14 -1.45 6.50
N ASN A 110 -17.54 -0.36 6.95
CA ASN A 110 -18.26 0.74 7.63
C ASN A 110 -19.00 1.67 6.66
N ALA A 111 -18.64 1.68 5.37
CA ALA A 111 -19.18 2.61 4.37
C ALA A 111 -20.26 1.98 3.48
N ILE A 112 -20.30 0.65 3.38
CA ILE A 112 -21.32 -0.08 2.63
C ILE A 112 -22.66 -0.12 3.39
N SER A 113 -23.74 -0.41 2.68
CA SER A 113 -25.03 -0.72 3.31
C SER A 113 -25.01 -2.10 3.99
N ASN A 114 -25.88 -2.33 4.97
CA ASN A 114 -25.92 -3.60 5.72
C ASN A 114 -26.19 -4.84 4.86
N SER A 115 -26.79 -4.67 3.68
CA SER A 115 -27.10 -5.76 2.74
C SER A 115 -26.01 -5.98 1.70
N ALA A 116 -25.00 -5.10 1.62
CA ALA A 116 -23.93 -5.20 0.66
C ALA A 116 -22.84 -6.18 1.12
N THR A 117 -22.14 -6.77 0.15
CA THR A 117 -21.06 -7.72 0.39
C THR A 117 -19.91 -7.06 1.14
N LYS A 118 -19.37 -7.71 2.18
CA LYS A 118 -18.20 -7.19 2.91
C LYS A 118 -16.93 -7.33 2.08
N PHE A 119 -15.91 -6.56 2.42
CA PHE A 119 -14.63 -6.53 1.71
C PHE A 119 -14.00 -7.92 1.57
N GLU A 120 -13.98 -8.68 2.66
CA GLU A 120 -13.44 -10.04 2.70
C GLU A 120 -14.19 -11.04 1.81
N ASP A 121 -15.44 -10.74 1.46
CA ASP A 121 -16.33 -11.58 0.65
C ASP A 121 -16.44 -11.09 -0.81
N LEU A 122 -15.76 -10.00 -1.17
CA LEU A 122 -15.69 -9.51 -2.55
C LEU A 122 -14.87 -10.48 -3.41
N LYS A 123 -15.14 -10.49 -4.73
CA LYS A 123 -14.28 -11.17 -5.70
C LYS A 123 -12.81 -10.67 -5.56
N PRO A 124 -11.80 -11.54 -5.70
CA PRO A 124 -10.38 -11.21 -5.57
C PRO A 124 -9.94 -9.98 -6.37
N GLU A 125 -10.48 -9.83 -7.58
CA GLU A 125 -10.20 -8.72 -8.49
C GLU A 125 -10.62 -7.38 -7.89
N PHE A 126 -11.80 -7.33 -7.26
CA PHE A 126 -12.30 -6.12 -6.60
C PHE A 126 -11.48 -5.78 -5.35
N GLN A 127 -11.16 -6.77 -4.51
CA GLN A 127 -10.28 -6.57 -3.35
C GLN A 127 -8.92 -6.00 -3.80
N THR A 128 -8.35 -6.57 -4.85
CA THR A 128 -7.05 -6.18 -5.41
C THR A 128 -7.06 -4.75 -5.91
N VAL A 129 -8.06 -4.37 -6.71
CA VAL A 129 -8.12 -3.03 -7.28
C VAL A 129 -8.39 -1.95 -6.24
N ILE A 130 -9.34 -2.18 -5.31
CA ILE A 130 -9.59 -1.23 -4.21
C ILE A 130 -8.30 -1.02 -3.40
N THR A 131 -7.56 -2.11 -3.13
CA THR A 131 -6.25 -2.05 -2.46
C THR A 131 -5.23 -1.25 -3.27
N SER A 132 -5.13 -1.51 -4.57
CA SER A 132 -4.18 -0.82 -5.46
C SER A 132 -4.43 0.69 -5.50
N VAL A 133 -5.69 1.12 -5.64
CA VAL A 133 -6.04 2.55 -5.61
C VAL A 133 -5.68 3.15 -4.26
N SER A 134 -5.96 2.44 -3.17
CA SER A 134 -5.64 2.88 -1.81
C SER A 134 -4.14 3.03 -1.58
N PHE A 135 -3.29 2.18 -2.16
CA PHE A 135 -1.84 2.34 -2.05
C PHE A 135 -1.35 3.67 -2.65
N GLN A 136 -1.91 4.12 -3.78
CA GLN A 136 -1.53 5.41 -4.37
C GLN A 136 -2.19 6.62 -3.71
N HIS A 137 -3.42 6.48 -3.22
CA HIS A 137 -4.25 7.60 -2.76
C HIS A 137 -4.50 7.63 -1.24
N GLY A 138 -3.93 6.69 -0.49
CA GLY A 138 -4.11 6.51 0.94
C GLY A 138 -5.40 5.76 1.33
N LEU A 139 -5.56 5.55 2.64
CA LEU A 139 -6.72 4.84 3.22
C LEU A 139 -8.02 5.65 3.20
N GLU A 140 -7.94 6.98 3.08
CA GLU A 140 -9.10 7.89 3.07
C GLU A 140 -9.64 8.09 1.65
N LEU A 141 -9.99 7.00 0.96
CA LEU A 141 -10.46 7.04 -0.44
C LEU A 141 -11.69 7.92 -0.64
N VAL A 142 -12.55 8.05 0.39
CA VAL A 142 -13.68 8.98 0.39
C VAL A 142 -13.26 10.44 0.18
N ARG A 143 -12.04 10.82 0.58
CA ARG A 143 -11.48 12.17 0.38
C ARG A 143 -10.61 12.25 -0.86
N SER A 144 -9.75 11.26 -1.07
CA SER A 144 -8.75 11.31 -2.14
C SER A 144 -9.30 10.93 -3.52
N THR A 145 -10.30 10.03 -3.57
CA THR A 145 -10.89 9.52 -4.83
C THR A 145 -12.41 9.32 -4.68
N PRO A 146 -13.17 10.37 -4.30
CA PRO A 146 -14.56 10.25 -3.84
C PRO A 146 -15.50 9.54 -4.82
N LYS A 147 -15.34 9.77 -6.13
CA LYS A 147 -16.16 9.13 -7.17
C LYS A 147 -15.94 7.63 -7.22
N PHE A 148 -14.66 7.22 -7.24
CA PHE A 148 -14.30 5.80 -7.24
C PHE A 148 -14.78 5.13 -5.96
N TRP A 149 -14.51 5.75 -4.80
CA TRP A 149 -14.97 5.23 -3.51
C TRP A 149 -16.49 5.03 -3.48
N ALA A 150 -17.26 6.04 -3.91
CA ALA A 150 -18.71 5.95 -3.97
C ALA A 150 -19.20 4.78 -4.84
N SER A 151 -18.56 4.52 -6.00
CA SER A 151 -18.94 3.40 -6.86
C SER A 151 -18.68 2.03 -6.22
N VAL A 152 -17.53 1.84 -5.56
CA VAL A 152 -17.18 0.52 -4.98
C VAL A 152 -17.95 0.22 -3.70
N VAL A 153 -18.33 1.22 -2.89
CA VAL A 153 -19.19 0.99 -1.71
C VAL A 153 -20.66 0.80 -2.08
N ALA A 154 -21.09 1.38 -3.21
CA ALA A 154 -22.39 1.08 -3.80
C ALA A 154 -22.41 -0.26 -4.56
N GLN A 155 -21.24 -0.88 -4.74
CA GLN A 155 -21.05 -2.10 -5.54
C GLN A 155 -21.52 -1.95 -7.00
N ASP A 156 -21.44 -0.73 -7.53
CA ASP A 156 -21.63 -0.43 -8.94
C ASP A 156 -20.31 -0.65 -9.68
N TRP A 157 -20.02 -1.93 -9.95
CA TRP A 157 -18.73 -2.36 -10.52
C TRP A 157 -18.53 -1.86 -11.95
N GLU A 158 -19.59 -1.75 -12.75
CA GLU A 158 -19.53 -1.16 -14.09
C GLU A 158 -19.17 0.32 -14.05
N LEU A 159 -19.75 1.09 -13.11
CA LEU A 159 -19.36 2.48 -12.88
C LEU A 159 -17.91 2.58 -12.38
N ALA A 160 -17.49 1.71 -11.46
CA ALA A 160 -16.12 1.70 -10.94
C ALA A 160 -15.10 1.51 -12.08
N VAL A 161 -15.35 0.56 -12.99
CA VAL A 161 -14.54 0.36 -14.21
C VAL A 161 -14.51 1.63 -15.07
N ARG A 162 -15.66 2.23 -15.39
CA ARG A 162 -15.71 3.48 -16.18
C ARG A 162 -14.94 4.62 -15.52
N ILE A 163 -15.00 4.73 -14.20
CA ILE A 163 -14.23 5.72 -13.43
C ILE A 163 -12.73 5.44 -13.53
N LEU A 164 -12.29 4.18 -13.41
CA LEU A 164 -10.87 3.82 -13.57
C LEU A 164 -10.35 4.15 -14.98
N ARG A 165 -11.15 3.89 -16.02
CA ARG A 165 -10.79 4.23 -17.41
C ARG A 165 -10.60 5.74 -17.63
N ASN A 166 -11.29 6.57 -16.85
CA ASN A 166 -11.23 8.03 -16.94
C ASN A 166 -10.90 8.68 -15.59
N PHE A 167 -9.87 8.16 -14.90
CA PHE A 167 -9.56 8.57 -13.53
C PHE A 167 -8.91 9.97 -13.43
N GLN A 168 -8.27 10.43 -14.51
CA GLN A 168 -7.62 11.75 -14.63
C GLN A 168 -6.45 12.01 -13.66
N ASP A 169 -5.83 10.97 -13.10
CA ASP A 169 -4.57 11.08 -12.37
C ASP A 169 -3.35 11.03 -13.31
N GLN A 170 -2.15 11.08 -12.72
CA GLN A 170 -0.89 10.98 -13.46
C GLN A 170 -0.54 9.54 -13.87
N TYR A 171 -1.38 8.55 -13.59
CA TYR A 171 -1.08 7.12 -13.75
C TYR A 171 -2.09 6.37 -14.64
N PRO A 172 -2.50 6.89 -15.82
CA PRO A 172 -3.57 6.31 -16.62
C PRO A 172 -3.30 4.86 -17.04
N THR A 173 -2.04 4.47 -17.29
CA THR A 173 -1.68 3.08 -17.60
C THR A 173 -1.98 2.13 -16.43
N ARG A 174 -1.72 2.56 -15.19
CA ARG A 174 -2.02 1.77 -13.99
C ARG A 174 -3.52 1.66 -13.78
N ARG A 175 -4.25 2.78 -13.90
CA ARG A 175 -5.72 2.81 -13.77
C ARG A 175 -6.39 1.88 -14.80
N ASN A 176 -5.88 1.82 -16.04
CA ASN A 176 -6.38 0.91 -17.07
C ASN A 176 -6.13 -0.57 -16.74
N LYS A 177 -4.95 -0.94 -16.22
CA LYS A 177 -4.68 -2.31 -15.79
C LYS A 177 -5.59 -2.75 -14.65
N GLU A 178 -5.92 -1.84 -13.76
CA GLU A 178 -6.88 -2.09 -12.69
C GLU A 178 -8.31 -2.25 -13.24
N ALA A 179 -8.72 -1.42 -14.19
CA ALA A 179 -10.00 -1.60 -14.88
C ALA A 179 -10.09 -2.95 -15.62
N ASP A 180 -9.04 -3.35 -16.34
CA ASP A 180 -8.95 -4.65 -17.01
C ASP A 180 -9.09 -5.81 -16.00
N LEU A 181 -8.57 -5.65 -14.78
CA LEU A 181 -8.68 -6.66 -13.73
C LEU A 181 -10.11 -6.75 -13.20
N MET A 182 -10.76 -5.62 -12.91
CA MET A 182 -12.15 -5.61 -12.45
C MET A 182 -13.12 -6.16 -13.51
N GLU A 183 -12.89 -5.88 -14.79
CA GLU A 183 -13.74 -6.36 -15.90
C GLU A 183 -13.78 -7.90 -16.00
N LYS A 184 -12.72 -8.61 -15.61
CA LYS A 184 -12.70 -10.09 -15.56
C LYS A 184 -13.68 -10.67 -14.54
N ALA A 185 -14.08 -9.85 -13.57
CA ALA A 185 -14.92 -10.22 -12.45
C ALA A 185 -16.34 -9.63 -12.54
N LEU A 186 -16.70 -8.96 -13.64
CA LEU A 186 -18.09 -8.60 -13.93
C LEU A 186 -18.85 -9.87 -14.35
#